data_AF-A0A1E5QYP5-F1
#
_entry.id   AF-A0A1E5QYP5-F1
#
_cell.length_a   1.000
_cell.length_b   1.000
_cell.length_c   1.000
_cell.angle_alpha   90.00
_cell.angle_beta   90.00
_cell.angle_gamma   90.00
#
_symmetry.space_group_name_H-M   'P 1'
#
loop_
_entity.id
_entity.type
_entity.pdbx_description
1 polymer ?
#
loop_
_entity_poly.entity_id
_entity_poly.type
_entity_poly.pdbx_seq_one_letter_code
_entity_poly.pdbx_strand_id
1 'polypeptide(L)'
;MDSANGASLTTLFNRNNNGDPGGAVYFNLSVGANPITITGFDTNTEETSTATSGFEVYTRSGTAQGFETSSTGWTLASNGTITPLGVNNSSPVTLNNNITLEANTLYGIALKMPSTVIHSYTDGTCSTSYTFVGNCGYQNGDLTLLLGSANNTPFSSSAFSPRIWNGTIFYDVSSNSTTTPEPSLLFGLIGFGTLGLVGKVKKNK
;
A
#
# COMPACT_ATOMS: atom_id res chain seq x y z
N MET A 1 -3.34 15.23 16.03
CA MET A 1 -3.90 15.18 14.67
C MET A 1 -2.87 14.45 13.86
N ASP A 2 -3.20 13.24 13.39
CA ASP A 2 -2.33 12.48 12.49
C ASP A 2 -2.22 13.29 11.19
N SER A 3 -1.03 13.79 10.88
CA SER A 3 -0.81 14.54 9.66
C SER A 3 -0.69 13.55 8.51
N ALA A 4 -1.79 13.28 7.82
CA ALA A 4 -1.77 12.58 6.54
C ALA A 4 -0.90 13.36 5.55
N ASN A 5 0.20 12.77 5.10
CA ASN A 5 1.02 13.31 4.02
C ASN A 5 0.73 12.52 2.74
N GLY A 6 0.23 13.21 1.71
CA GLY A 6 -0.06 12.59 0.42
C GLY A 6 1.23 12.12 -0.26
N ALA A 7 1.30 10.83 -0.54
CA ALA A 7 2.42 10.15 -1.18
C ALA A 7 1.95 9.32 -2.39
N SER A 8 2.89 8.90 -3.21
CA SER A 8 2.60 8.02 -4.35
C SER A 8 3.77 7.11 -4.71
N LEU A 9 3.46 6.00 -5.36
CA LEU A 9 4.43 5.17 -6.04
C LEU A 9 3.93 4.86 -7.45
N THR A 10 4.70 5.31 -8.44
CA THR A 10 4.48 5.01 -9.85
C THR A 10 5.41 3.88 -10.29
N THR A 11 4.86 2.97 -11.09
CA THR A 11 5.63 1.94 -11.79
C THR A 11 6.17 2.50 -13.11
N LEU A 12 5.39 2.41 -14.18
CA LEU A 12 5.68 2.97 -15.49
C LEU A 12 4.38 3.21 -16.28
N PHE A 13 4.49 3.91 -17.40
CA PHE A 13 3.46 4.03 -18.44
C PHE A 13 4.12 3.81 -19.81
N ASN A 14 4.59 2.58 -20.05
CA ASN A 14 5.27 2.18 -21.28
C ASN A 14 4.86 0.75 -21.66
N ARG A 15 3.61 0.64 -22.11
CA ARG A 15 2.95 -0.59 -22.53
C ARG A 15 3.70 -1.25 -23.67
N ASN A 16 3.91 -2.56 -23.54
CA ASN A 16 4.26 -3.44 -24.65
C ASN A 16 3.32 -4.65 -24.75
N ASN A 17 2.33 -4.78 -23.86
CA ASN A 17 1.34 -5.86 -23.84
C ASN A 17 0.01 -5.37 -23.23
N ASN A 18 -1.08 -6.09 -23.41
CA ASN A 18 -2.40 -5.73 -22.90
C ASN A 18 -3.21 -6.98 -22.53
N GLY A 19 -4.30 -6.78 -21.79
CA GLY A 19 -5.29 -7.82 -21.49
C GLY A 19 -6.54 -7.72 -22.35
N ASP A 20 -7.59 -8.41 -21.91
CA ASP A 20 -8.95 -8.27 -22.45
C ASP A 20 -9.79 -7.28 -21.60
N PRO A 21 -10.88 -6.73 -22.17
CA PRO A 21 -11.79 -5.88 -21.42
C PRO A 21 -12.33 -6.58 -20.16
N GLY A 22 -12.31 -5.90 -19.02
CA GLY A 22 -12.72 -6.49 -17.74
C GLY A 22 -11.70 -7.43 -17.09
N GLY A 23 -10.51 -7.56 -17.68
CA GLY A 23 -9.39 -8.30 -17.12
C GLY A 23 -8.84 -7.69 -15.82
N ALA A 24 -7.94 -8.42 -15.17
CA ALA A 24 -7.29 -8.01 -13.93
C ALA A 24 -5.78 -8.20 -13.97
N VAL A 25 -5.06 -7.35 -13.25
CA VAL A 25 -3.64 -7.52 -12.91
C VAL A 25 -3.49 -7.85 -11.43
N TYR A 26 -2.46 -8.64 -11.10
CA TYR A 26 -2.19 -9.13 -9.76
C TYR A 26 -0.74 -8.83 -9.35
N PHE A 27 -0.57 -8.36 -8.12
CA PHE A 27 0.75 -8.09 -7.55
C PHE A 27 0.73 -8.18 -6.03
N ASN A 28 1.92 -8.20 -5.44
CA ASN A 28 2.11 -8.09 -4.00
C ASN A 28 2.41 -6.64 -3.64
N LEU A 29 1.82 -6.16 -2.54
CA LEU A 29 2.11 -4.88 -1.92
C LEU A 29 2.49 -5.13 -0.46
N SER A 30 3.73 -4.82 -0.10
CA SER A 30 4.18 -4.81 1.29
C SER A 30 4.15 -3.39 1.83
N VAL A 31 3.47 -3.19 2.95
CA VAL A 31 3.45 -1.92 3.68
C VAL A 31 4.62 -1.88 4.66
N GLY A 32 5.31 -0.75 4.71
CA GLY A 32 6.42 -0.48 5.62
C GLY A 32 5.98 -0.26 7.07
N ALA A 33 6.77 0.50 7.83
CA ALA A 33 6.60 0.60 9.28
C ALA A 33 5.33 1.36 9.73
N ASN A 34 4.71 2.14 8.84
CA ASN A 34 3.52 2.93 9.14
C ASN A 34 2.35 2.45 8.27
N PRO A 35 1.12 2.39 8.82
CA PRO A 35 -0.05 2.05 8.02
C PRO A 35 -0.29 3.14 6.96
N ILE A 36 -0.87 2.71 5.84
CA ILE A 36 -1.21 3.61 4.74
C ILE A 36 -2.69 3.56 4.44
N THR A 37 -3.23 4.66 3.93
CA THR A 37 -4.59 4.73 3.40
C THR A 37 -4.52 5.07 1.92
N ILE A 38 -4.81 4.10 1.06
CA ILE A 38 -4.88 4.30 -0.38
C ILE A 38 -6.11 5.16 -0.69
N THR A 39 -5.88 6.24 -1.43
CA THR A 39 -6.88 7.26 -1.80
C THR A 39 -7.23 7.23 -3.28
N GLY A 40 -6.37 6.62 -4.12
CA GLY A 40 -6.63 6.53 -5.54
C GLY A 40 -5.60 5.70 -6.29
N PHE A 41 -5.89 5.50 -7.57
CA PHE A 41 -4.98 4.88 -8.52
C PHE A 41 -5.00 5.67 -9.83
N ASP A 42 -3.89 5.64 -10.56
CA ASP A 42 -3.92 5.80 -12.00
C ASP A 42 -3.50 4.47 -12.64
N THR A 43 -4.10 4.11 -13.77
CA THR A 43 -3.73 2.92 -14.52
C THR A 43 -3.59 3.23 -16.00
N ASN A 44 -2.71 2.52 -16.69
CA ASN A 44 -2.57 2.63 -18.14
C ASN A 44 -3.72 1.84 -18.81
N THR A 45 -4.35 2.43 -19.83
CA THR A 45 -5.52 1.87 -20.52
C THR A 45 -5.27 1.76 -22.02
N GLU A 46 -6.05 0.94 -22.73
CA GLU A 46 -5.99 0.92 -24.20
C GLU A 46 -6.88 2.03 -24.78
N GLU A 47 -8.01 2.29 -24.13
CA GLU A 47 -9.09 3.15 -24.62
C GLU A 47 -8.94 4.62 -24.18
N THR A 48 -9.42 5.54 -25.03
CA THR A 48 -9.78 6.89 -24.61
C THR A 48 -11.29 7.00 -24.54
N SER A 49 -11.85 7.27 -23.36
CA SER A 49 -13.30 7.36 -23.18
C SER A 49 -13.68 8.24 -21.98
N THR A 50 -14.98 8.48 -21.84
CA THR A 50 -15.51 9.17 -20.65
C THR A 50 -15.41 8.29 -19.41
N ALA A 51 -15.55 8.91 -18.25
CA ALA A 51 -15.60 8.24 -16.96
C ALA A 51 -16.53 7.01 -16.99
N THR A 52 -15.99 5.86 -16.60
CA THR A 52 -16.63 4.53 -16.65
C THR A 52 -16.52 3.88 -15.27
N SER A 53 -17.65 3.52 -14.67
CA SER A 53 -17.69 2.82 -13.39
C SER A 53 -17.39 1.34 -13.54
N GLY A 54 -16.98 0.70 -12.44
CA GLY A 54 -16.73 -0.76 -12.40
C GLY A 54 -15.25 -1.14 -12.33
N PHE A 55 -14.37 -0.18 -12.03
CA PHE A 55 -13.02 -0.51 -11.57
C PHE A 55 -13.13 -1.08 -10.15
N GLU A 56 -12.45 -2.19 -9.88
CA GLU A 56 -12.53 -2.89 -8.60
C GLU A 56 -11.13 -3.19 -8.07
N VAL A 57 -10.95 -2.98 -6.77
CA VAL A 57 -9.71 -3.29 -6.04
C VAL A 57 -10.01 -4.40 -5.05
N TYR A 58 -9.39 -5.55 -5.27
CA TYR A 58 -9.45 -6.67 -4.33
C TYR A 58 -8.16 -6.78 -3.55
N THR A 59 -8.26 -7.15 -2.29
CA THR A 59 -7.13 -7.43 -1.40
C THR A 59 -7.23 -8.85 -0.85
N ARG A 60 -6.08 -9.46 -0.57
CA ARG A 60 -5.98 -10.65 0.28
C ARG A 60 -4.81 -10.50 1.24
N SER A 61 -4.89 -11.18 2.38
CA SER A 61 -3.72 -11.33 3.26
C SER A 61 -2.70 -12.28 2.61
N GLY A 62 -1.41 -11.94 2.68
CA GLY A 62 -0.34 -12.71 2.06
C GLY A 62 -0.20 -12.43 0.56
N THR A 63 0.39 -13.35 -0.20
CA THR A 63 0.73 -13.10 -1.61
C THR A 63 -0.43 -13.27 -2.60
N ALA A 64 -0.47 -12.57 -3.72
CA ALA A 64 -1.38 -12.91 -4.83
C ALA A 64 -0.96 -14.17 -5.60
N GLN A 65 0.31 -14.56 -5.55
CA GLN A 65 0.87 -15.67 -6.32
C GLN A 65 0.21 -17.01 -5.99
N GLY A 66 -0.32 -17.68 -7.01
CA GLY A 66 -1.02 -18.96 -6.89
C GLY A 66 -2.50 -18.84 -6.49
N PHE A 67 -3.03 -17.62 -6.36
CA PHE A 67 -4.42 -17.35 -5.98
C PHE A 67 -5.18 -16.55 -7.05
N GLU A 68 -4.63 -16.43 -8.25
CA GLU A 68 -5.22 -15.64 -9.34
C GLU A 68 -6.43 -16.32 -10.01
N THR A 69 -6.56 -17.64 -9.84
CA THR A 69 -7.55 -18.47 -10.54
C THR A 69 -8.82 -18.75 -9.74
N SER A 70 -8.96 -18.15 -8.56
CA SER A 70 -10.14 -18.29 -7.69
C SER A 70 -10.38 -17.03 -6.88
N SER A 71 -11.64 -16.66 -6.69
CA SER A 71 -12.02 -15.52 -5.84
C SER A 71 -11.95 -15.85 -4.35
N THR A 72 -11.70 -17.12 -4.00
CA THR A 72 -11.62 -17.57 -2.61
C THR A 72 -10.46 -16.89 -1.90
N GLY A 73 -10.77 -16.18 -0.81
CA GLY A 73 -9.79 -15.46 0.01
C GLY A 73 -9.46 -14.05 -0.48
N TRP A 74 -10.09 -13.59 -1.56
CA TRP A 74 -10.07 -12.19 -1.97
C TRP A 74 -11.26 -11.42 -1.39
N THR A 75 -11.02 -10.20 -0.95
CA THR A 75 -12.04 -9.27 -0.44
C THR A 75 -12.09 -8.06 -1.37
N LEU A 76 -13.28 -7.66 -1.82
CA LEU A 76 -13.46 -6.39 -2.52
C LEU A 76 -13.24 -5.25 -1.52
N ALA A 77 -12.10 -4.58 -1.61
CA ALA A 77 -11.71 -3.52 -0.67
C ALA A 77 -12.29 -2.16 -1.07
N SER A 78 -12.40 -1.91 -2.38
CA SER A 78 -13.04 -0.72 -2.93
C SER A 78 -13.45 -0.95 -4.37
N ASN A 79 -14.35 -0.11 -4.87
CA ASN A 79 -14.65 0.01 -6.29
C ASN A 79 -14.70 1.50 -6.67
N GLY A 80 -14.71 1.80 -7.96
CA GLY A 80 -14.59 3.18 -8.41
C GLY A 80 -14.91 3.39 -9.88
N THR A 81 -14.59 4.61 -10.30
CA THR A 81 -14.77 5.09 -11.67
C THR A 81 -13.41 5.45 -12.25
N ILE A 82 -13.12 4.94 -13.44
CA ILE A 82 -11.91 5.24 -14.21
C ILE A 82 -12.24 6.19 -15.35
N THR A 83 -11.36 7.13 -15.68
CA THR A 83 -11.44 7.92 -16.92
C THR A 83 -10.30 7.48 -17.86
N PRO A 84 -10.55 6.61 -18.84
CA PRO A 84 -9.52 6.10 -19.74
C PRO A 84 -8.96 7.21 -20.64
N LEU A 85 -7.64 7.40 -20.60
CA LEU A 85 -6.92 8.42 -21.37
C LEU A 85 -6.06 7.81 -22.50
N GLY A 86 -6.20 6.51 -22.77
CA GLY A 86 -5.48 5.79 -23.81
C GLY A 86 -4.07 5.37 -23.43
N VAL A 87 -3.45 4.64 -24.36
CA VAL A 87 -2.15 3.99 -24.16
C VAL A 87 -1.07 4.96 -23.71
N ASN A 88 -0.36 4.58 -22.67
CA ASN A 88 0.77 5.27 -22.04
C ASN A 88 0.40 6.61 -21.39
N ASN A 89 -0.89 6.86 -21.14
CA ASN A 89 -1.35 7.99 -20.34
C ASN A 89 -1.85 7.53 -18.96
N SER A 90 -1.64 8.38 -17.97
CA SER A 90 -2.11 8.17 -16.60
C SER A 90 -3.63 8.30 -16.53
N SER A 91 -4.36 7.19 -16.61
CA SER A 91 -5.83 7.23 -16.59
C SER A 91 -6.32 7.20 -15.13
N PRO A 92 -6.97 8.28 -14.64
CA PRO A 92 -7.30 8.40 -13.23
C PRO A 92 -8.45 7.50 -12.81
N VAL A 93 -8.31 6.93 -11.63
CA VAL A 93 -9.33 6.14 -10.93
C VAL A 93 -9.72 6.86 -9.63
N THR A 94 -10.99 7.25 -9.54
CA THR A 94 -11.59 7.73 -8.30
C THR A 94 -12.24 6.56 -7.57
N LEU A 95 -11.76 6.28 -6.35
CA LEU A 95 -12.33 5.25 -5.48
C LEU A 95 -13.58 5.77 -4.75
N ASN A 96 -14.57 4.90 -4.57
CA ASN A 96 -15.78 5.22 -3.79
C ASN A 96 -15.51 5.23 -2.28
N ASN A 97 -14.49 4.49 -1.84
CA ASN A 97 -13.97 4.53 -0.48
C ASN A 97 -12.46 4.29 -0.48
N ASN A 98 -11.77 4.91 0.48
CA ASN A 98 -10.35 4.66 0.71
C ASN A 98 -10.12 3.23 1.23
N ILE A 99 -8.89 2.74 1.09
CA ILE A 99 -8.48 1.41 1.56
C ILE A 99 -7.33 1.57 2.55
N THR A 100 -7.56 1.20 3.81
CA THR A 100 -6.50 1.17 4.83
C THR A 100 -5.76 -0.16 4.79
N LEU A 101 -4.44 -0.10 4.72
CA LEU A 101 -3.54 -1.25 4.79
C LEU A 101 -2.63 -1.11 6.01
N GLU A 102 -2.54 -2.18 6.79
CA GLU A 102 -1.81 -2.20 8.06
C GLU A 102 -0.29 -2.18 7.85
N ALA A 103 0.42 -1.55 8.78
CA ALA A 103 1.88 -1.56 8.79
C ALA A 103 2.46 -2.97 8.81
N ASN A 104 3.66 -3.14 8.26
CA ASN A 104 4.44 -4.37 8.26
C ASN A 104 3.68 -5.59 7.72
N THR A 105 2.74 -5.35 6.80
CA THR A 105 1.83 -6.38 6.28
C THR A 105 2.00 -6.54 4.78
N LEU A 106 2.01 -7.80 4.34
CA LEU A 106 1.96 -8.17 2.93
C LEU A 106 0.51 -8.39 2.50
N TYR A 107 0.13 -7.72 1.43
CA TYR A 107 -1.15 -7.90 0.74
C TYR A 107 -0.96 -8.37 -0.69
N GLY A 108 -1.82 -9.27 -1.12
CA GLY A 108 -2.04 -9.56 -2.53
C GLY A 108 -3.09 -8.58 -3.01
N ILE A 109 -2.84 -7.94 -4.14
CA ILE A 109 -3.72 -6.95 -4.75
C ILE A 109 -4.15 -7.46 -6.12
N ALA A 110 -5.44 -7.32 -6.44
CA ALA A 110 -5.96 -7.49 -7.79
C ALA A 110 -6.70 -6.22 -8.22
N LEU A 111 -6.33 -5.66 -9.36
CA LEU A 111 -7.01 -4.51 -9.97
C LEU A 111 -7.80 -5.00 -11.17
N LYS A 112 -9.13 -5.01 -11.08
CA LYS A 112 -10.03 -5.44 -12.15
C LYS A 112 -10.61 -4.23 -12.86
N MET A 113 -10.57 -4.25 -14.19
CA MET A 113 -11.14 -3.19 -15.02
C MET A 113 -12.65 -3.33 -15.17
N PRO A 114 -13.35 -2.24 -15.53
CA PRO A 114 -14.67 -2.33 -16.12
C PRO A 114 -14.66 -3.22 -17.37
N SER A 115 -15.80 -3.81 -17.73
CA SER A 115 -15.94 -4.72 -18.88
C SER A 115 -15.71 -4.08 -20.25
N THR A 116 -15.51 -2.76 -20.30
CA THR A 116 -15.29 -1.97 -21.52
C THR A 116 -13.91 -1.32 -21.56
N VAL A 117 -13.04 -1.60 -20.58
CA VAL A 117 -11.71 -1.00 -20.50
C VAL A 117 -10.67 -2.09 -20.32
N ILE A 118 -9.55 -1.95 -21.02
CA ILE A 118 -8.43 -2.88 -21.04
C ILE A 118 -7.28 -2.34 -20.20
N HIS A 119 -6.62 -3.24 -19.45
CA HIS A 119 -5.31 -2.94 -18.86
C HIS A 119 -4.22 -2.93 -19.94
N SER A 120 -3.47 -1.83 -20.01
CA SER A 120 -2.26 -1.70 -20.82
C SER A 120 -1.02 -1.91 -19.95
N TYR A 121 -0.46 -3.11 -19.92
CA TYR A 121 0.66 -3.47 -19.05
C TYR A 121 1.97 -3.75 -19.83
N THR A 122 3.01 -4.17 -19.12
CA THR A 122 4.28 -4.56 -19.74
C THR A 122 4.59 -6.02 -19.42
N ASP A 123 5.19 -6.75 -20.36
CA ASP A 123 5.79 -8.04 -20.06
C ASP A 123 6.93 -7.88 -19.05
N GLY A 124 6.92 -8.69 -18.00
CA GLY A 124 8.02 -8.70 -17.05
C GLY A 124 9.26 -9.37 -17.63
N THR A 125 10.43 -8.87 -17.27
CA THR A 125 11.73 -9.46 -17.64
C THR A 125 12.37 -10.22 -16.49
N CYS A 126 11.73 -10.28 -15.32
CA CYS A 126 12.18 -11.11 -14.20
C CYS A 126 12.13 -12.59 -14.56
N SER A 127 13.13 -13.33 -14.08
CA SER A 127 13.15 -14.80 -14.13
C SER A 127 12.05 -15.42 -13.26
N THR A 128 11.58 -14.71 -12.23
CA THR A 128 10.51 -15.11 -11.32
C THR A 128 9.61 -13.91 -11.00
N SER A 129 8.31 -14.04 -11.28
CA SER A 129 7.30 -13.05 -10.89
C SER A 129 7.22 -12.90 -9.37
N TYR A 130 6.69 -11.78 -8.89
CA TYR A 130 6.57 -11.48 -7.46
C TYR A 130 7.92 -11.43 -6.71
N THR A 131 9.01 -11.14 -7.42
CA THR A 131 10.34 -10.93 -6.85
C THR A 131 10.92 -9.60 -7.33
N PHE A 132 11.83 -9.03 -6.54
CA PHE A 132 12.49 -7.76 -6.88
C PHE A 132 13.67 -8.01 -7.84
N VAL A 133 13.34 -8.42 -9.07
CA VAL A 133 14.31 -8.68 -10.14
C VAL A 133 13.88 -7.93 -11.40
N GLY A 134 14.81 -7.23 -12.04
CA GLY A 134 14.51 -6.48 -13.27
C GLY A 134 13.38 -5.45 -13.07
N ASN A 135 12.39 -5.45 -13.96
CA ASN A 135 11.23 -4.54 -13.92
C ASN A 135 10.07 -5.05 -13.04
N CYS A 136 10.27 -6.11 -12.26
CA CYS A 136 9.20 -6.71 -11.44
C CYS A 136 9.09 -6.15 -10.02
N GLY A 137 9.88 -5.13 -9.67
CA GLY A 137 9.89 -4.51 -8.35
C GLY A 137 9.94 -2.99 -8.41
N TYR A 138 9.11 -2.34 -7.59
CA TYR A 138 9.11 -0.89 -7.37
C TYR A 138 8.96 -0.61 -5.88
N GLN A 139 9.65 0.38 -5.35
CA GLN A 139 9.55 0.71 -3.92
C GLN A 139 9.85 2.17 -3.63
N ASN A 140 9.36 2.64 -2.50
CA ASN A 140 9.80 3.85 -1.84
C ASN A 140 9.95 3.59 -0.32
N GLY A 141 9.94 4.64 0.51
CA GLY A 141 10.07 4.49 1.96
C GLY A 141 8.87 3.83 2.66
N ASP A 142 7.70 3.82 2.02
CA ASP A 142 6.44 3.42 2.66
C ASP A 142 5.94 2.07 2.17
N LEU A 143 6.20 1.71 0.91
CA LEU A 143 5.69 0.47 0.33
C LEU A 143 6.60 -0.11 -0.75
N THR A 144 6.49 -1.42 -0.92
CA THR A 144 7.15 -2.21 -1.97
C THR A 144 6.10 -2.95 -2.79
N LEU A 145 6.19 -2.84 -4.11
CA LEU A 145 5.40 -3.58 -5.07
C LEU A 145 6.26 -4.66 -5.70
N LEU A 146 5.79 -5.91 -5.63
CA LEU A 146 6.36 -7.02 -6.40
C LEU A 146 5.32 -7.49 -7.42
N LEU A 147 5.56 -7.17 -8.67
CA LEU A 147 4.61 -7.30 -9.76
C LEU A 147 4.57 -8.73 -10.27
N GLY A 148 3.37 -9.15 -10.66
CA GLY A 148 3.05 -10.56 -10.78
C GLY A 148 2.56 -10.93 -12.16
N SER A 149 1.25 -10.88 -12.33
CA SER A 149 0.55 -11.60 -13.39
C SER A 149 -0.73 -10.87 -13.81
N ALA A 150 -1.42 -11.39 -14.82
CA ALA A 150 -2.71 -10.87 -15.26
C ALA A 150 -3.65 -12.00 -15.72
N ASN A 151 -4.96 -11.73 -15.70
CA ASN A 151 -5.99 -12.58 -16.28
C ASN A 151 -6.91 -11.78 -17.20
N ASN A 152 -7.38 -12.41 -18.27
CA ASN A 152 -8.43 -11.86 -19.13
C ASN A 152 -9.83 -12.09 -18.52
N THR A 153 -10.02 -13.19 -17.80
CA THR A 153 -11.20 -13.42 -16.95
C THR A 153 -10.72 -13.56 -15.51
N PRO A 154 -10.91 -12.54 -14.66
CA PRO A 154 -10.42 -12.54 -13.28
C PRO A 154 -10.91 -13.77 -12.51
N PHE A 155 -10.08 -14.29 -11.61
CA PHE A 155 -10.45 -15.36 -10.66
C PHE A 155 -10.96 -16.67 -11.27
N SER A 156 -10.52 -17.01 -12.49
CA SER A 156 -10.97 -18.24 -13.17
C SER A 156 -9.99 -18.78 -14.20
N SER A 157 -9.39 -17.90 -15.01
CA SER A 157 -8.45 -18.28 -16.06
C SER A 157 -7.03 -18.45 -15.52
N SER A 158 -6.19 -19.23 -16.23
CA SER A 158 -4.76 -19.30 -15.92
C SER A 158 -4.11 -17.92 -16.06
N ALA A 159 -3.26 -17.54 -15.12
CA ALA A 159 -2.61 -16.23 -15.14
C ALA A 159 -1.46 -16.18 -16.16
N PHE A 160 -1.41 -15.10 -16.92
CA PHE A 160 -0.25 -14.73 -17.73
C PHE A 160 0.81 -14.13 -16.80
N SER A 161 2.03 -14.62 -16.87
CA SER A 161 3.10 -14.23 -15.96
C SER A 161 4.46 -14.31 -16.65
N PRO A 162 5.38 -13.35 -16.42
CA PRO A 162 5.21 -12.13 -15.62
C PRO A 162 4.46 -11.01 -16.36
N ARG A 163 3.68 -10.20 -15.62
CA ARG A 163 3.02 -8.97 -16.09
C ARG A 163 3.26 -7.83 -15.11
N ILE A 164 3.70 -6.70 -15.63
CA ILE A 164 4.00 -5.49 -14.87
C ILE A 164 2.86 -4.53 -15.05
N TRP A 165 2.07 -4.35 -13.99
CA TRP A 165 1.07 -3.31 -13.97
C TRP A 165 1.74 -1.94 -14.21
N ASN A 166 1.13 -1.15 -15.10
CA ASN A 166 1.56 0.20 -15.43
C ASN A 166 0.57 1.17 -14.76
N GLY A 167 1.02 1.85 -13.73
CA GLY A 167 0.15 2.71 -12.94
C GLY A 167 0.83 3.36 -11.74
N THR A 168 0.02 4.12 -11.02
CA THR A 168 0.39 4.85 -9.81
C THR A 168 -0.58 4.53 -8.69
N ILE A 169 -0.07 4.31 -7.48
CA ILE A 169 -0.88 4.26 -6.27
C ILE A 169 -0.73 5.59 -5.55
N PHE A 170 -1.85 6.23 -5.18
CA PHE A 170 -1.89 7.41 -4.32
C PHE A 170 -2.37 7.02 -2.94
N TYR A 171 -1.71 7.50 -1.89
CA TYR A 171 -2.00 7.12 -0.52
C TYR A 171 -1.54 8.17 0.48
N ASP A 172 -2.14 8.15 1.66
CA ASP A 172 -1.68 8.89 2.82
C ASP A 172 -0.95 7.95 3.77
N VAL A 173 0.16 8.42 4.36
CA VAL A 173 0.85 7.71 5.44
C VAL A 173 0.32 8.21 6.79
N SER A 174 -0.18 7.28 7.61
CA SER A 174 -0.54 7.56 9.00
C SER A 174 0.72 7.50 9.84
N SER A 175 1.22 8.65 10.28
CA SER A 175 2.42 8.71 11.11
C SER A 175 2.01 8.69 12.58
N ASN A 176 2.37 7.62 13.29
CA ASN A 176 2.31 7.66 14.74
C ASN A 176 3.33 8.70 15.23
N SER A 177 2.86 9.92 15.48
CA SER A 177 3.63 10.92 16.21
C SER A 177 3.85 10.39 17.62
N THR A 178 4.92 9.62 17.82
CA THR A 178 5.38 9.30 19.17
C THR A 178 5.85 10.61 19.78
N THR A 179 4.95 11.30 20.50
CA THR A 179 5.37 12.28 21.48
C THR A 179 6.14 11.51 22.53
N THR A 180 7.45 11.34 22.35
CA THR A 180 8.34 10.97 23.43
C THR A 180 8.11 12.03 24.51
N PRO A 181 7.55 11.70 25.69
CA PRO A 181 7.54 12.69 26.76
C PRO A 181 9.01 13.02 27.02
N GLU A 182 9.40 14.26 26.77
CA GLU A 182 10.69 14.80 27.20
C GLU A 182 10.89 14.35 28.65
N PRO A 183 12.01 13.70 29.02
CA PRO A 183 12.26 13.34 30.39
C PRO A 183 12.22 14.64 31.20
N SER A 184 11.14 14.85 31.94
CA SER A 184 11.04 15.96 32.87
C SER A 184 12.16 15.79 33.88
N LEU A 185 13.22 16.60 33.76
CA LEU A 185 14.26 16.69 34.78
C LEU A 185 13.61 17.22 36.06
N LEU A 186 13.13 16.30 36.89
CA LEU A 186 12.63 16.61 38.22
C LEU A 186 13.84 16.98 39.08
N PHE A 187 14.21 18.27 39.08
CA PHE A 187 15.09 18.83 40.10
C PHE A 187 14.34 18.84 41.44
N GLY A 188 14.36 17.69 42.12
CA GLY A 188 13.92 17.54 43.50
C GLY A 188 14.88 18.24 44.45
N LEU A 189 14.48 19.42 44.91
CA LEU A 189 15.08 20.19 45.99
C LEU A 189 15.16 19.32 47.27
N ILE A 190 16.36 18.96 47.73
CA ILE A 190 16.53 18.27 49.02
C ILE A 190 16.34 19.29 50.14
N GLY A 191 15.15 19.30 50.73
CA GLY A 191 14.86 19.97 51.99
C GLY A 191 15.50 19.20 53.16
N PHE A 192 16.34 19.89 53.93
CA PHE A 192 16.84 19.40 55.22
C PHE A 192 15.73 19.48 56.27
N GLY A 193 15.43 18.35 56.93
CA GLY A 193 14.44 18.27 58.00
C GLY A 193 14.79 17.23 59.07
N THR A 194 15.34 17.73 60.17
CA THR A 194 15.27 17.24 61.56
C THR A 194 15.80 15.83 61.92
N LEU A 195 16.87 15.80 62.72
CA LEU A 195 17.17 14.69 63.62
C LEU A 195 17.35 15.26 65.04
N GLY A 196 16.35 15.04 65.89
CA GLY A 196 16.46 15.26 67.34
C GLY A 196 16.89 13.97 68.03
N LEU A 197 17.90 14.04 68.90
CA LEU A 197 18.07 13.05 69.96
C LEU A 197 18.59 13.74 71.22
N VAL A 198 17.78 13.67 72.28
CA VAL A 198 18.09 14.14 73.63
C VAL A 198 18.85 13.05 74.39
N GLY A 199 19.90 13.42 75.10
CA GLY A 199 20.58 12.55 76.07
C GLY A 199 21.57 13.32 76.96
N LYS A 200 21.10 13.80 78.11
CA LYS A 200 21.92 14.37 79.21
C LYS A 200 22.86 13.30 79.79
N VAL A 201 24.14 13.63 79.99
CA VAL A 201 24.92 13.10 81.14
C VAL A 201 25.86 14.20 81.67
N LYS A 202 25.65 14.56 82.95
CA LYS A 202 26.56 15.34 83.80
C LYS A 202 27.82 14.54 84.12
N LYS A 203 28.98 15.21 84.26
CA LYS A 203 29.86 14.99 85.43
C LYS A 203 30.83 16.17 85.64
N ASN A 204 30.81 16.67 86.86
CA ASN A 204 31.70 17.67 87.42
C ASN A 204 33.09 17.07 87.66
N LYS A 205 34.17 17.79 87.36
CA LYS A 205 35.06 18.47 88.31
C LYS A 205 36.14 19.22 87.55
#